data_AF-A0A7C0W0H3-F1
#
_entry.id   AF-A0A7C0W0H3-F1
#
_cell.length_a   1.000
_cell.length_b   1.000
_cell.length_c   1.000
_cell.angle_alpha   90.00
_cell.angle_beta   90.00
_cell.angle_gamma   90.00
#
_symmetry.space_group_name_H-M   'P 1'
#
loop_
_entity.id
_entity.type
_entity.pdbx_description
1 polymer ?
#
loop_
_entity_poly.entity_id
_entity_poly.type
_entity_poly.pdbx_seq_one_letter_code
_entity_poly.pdbx_strand_id
1 'polypeptide(L)'
;MIKQKDNQKNFKNGNPEEVLLFMETSRCTGCRSCELACSFHHAKVFNPEISSIKIYRDSNDAHIKYEFLDTCDLCQDEKIPACVAVCSARAICMLR
;
A
#
# COMPACT_ATOMS: atom_id res chain seq x y z
N MET A 1 28.48 3.01 11.29
CA MET A 1 27.28 3.86 11.14
C MET A 1 26.92 3.93 9.66
N ILE A 2 26.24 2.92 9.14
CA ILE A 2 25.92 2.80 7.72
C ILE A 2 24.53 3.41 7.52
N LYS A 3 24.50 4.58 6.85
CA LYS A 3 23.29 5.27 6.42
C LYS A 3 22.60 4.38 5.37
N GLN A 4 21.48 3.75 5.73
CA GLN A 4 20.64 3.05 4.77
C GLN A 4 19.83 4.10 4.02
N LYS A 5 20.04 4.16 2.70
CA LYS A 5 19.29 5.00 1.78
C LYS A 5 17.95 4.34 1.57
N ASP A 6 16.93 4.84 2.26
CA ASP A 6 15.54 4.56 1.92
C ASP A 6 15.34 4.98 0.47
N ASN A 7 15.11 4.00 -0.40
CA ASN A 7 14.94 4.21 -1.83
C ASN A 7 13.51 4.73 -2.08
N GLN A 8 13.25 5.94 -1.59
CA GLN A 8 12.08 6.74 -1.96
C GLN A 8 12.20 7.11 -3.44
N LYS A 9 11.61 6.31 -4.33
CA LYS A 9 11.36 6.73 -5.72
C LYS A 9 10.03 6.20 -6.20
N ASN A 10 9.01 7.06 -6.09
CA ASN A 10 8.22 7.54 -7.24
C ASN A 10 7.31 8.68 -6.76
N PHE A 11 7.92 9.82 -6.45
CA PHE A 11 7.20 11.09 -6.44
C PHE A 11 7.11 11.58 -7.88
N LYS A 12 5.95 11.38 -8.52
CA LYS A 12 5.58 12.26 -9.61
C LYS A 12 5.06 13.55 -8.98
N ASN A 13 5.62 14.66 -9.44
CA ASN A 13 5.20 16.00 -9.06
C ASN A 13 3.70 16.14 -9.35
N GLY A 14 2.92 16.61 -8.39
CA GLY A 14 1.66 17.20 -8.76
C GLY A 14 1.06 18.14 -7.74
N ASN A 15 -0.10 18.59 -8.17
CA ASN A 15 -0.74 19.83 -7.80
C ASN A 15 -1.30 19.75 -6.36
N PRO A 16 -1.70 20.89 -5.77
CA PRO A 16 -2.40 20.91 -4.48
C PRO A 16 -3.78 20.22 -4.45
N GLU A 17 -4.19 19.47 -5.49
CA GLU A 17 -5.38 18.60 -5.52
C GLU A 17 -5.01 17.09 -5.55
N GLU A 18 -3.74 16.72 -5.36
CA GLU A 18 -3.30 15.33 -5.42
C GLU A 18 -3.69 14.51 -4.18
N VAL A 19 -4.52 13.49 -4.40
CA VAL A 19 -4.80 12.45 -3.42
C VAL A 19 -3.53 11.63 -3.19
N LEU A 20 -3.00 11.70 -1.97
CA LEU A 20 -1.77 10.99 -1.60
C LEU A 20 -2.12 9.70 -0.84
N LEU A 21 -1.74 8.56 -1.39
CA LEU A 21 -1.76 7.27 -0.71
C LEU A 21 -0.33 6.86 -0.37
N PHE A 22 -0.05 6.58 0.91
CA PHE A 22 1.29 6.19 1.35
C PHE A 22 1.25 5.14 2.47
N MET A 23 2.39 4.49 2.72
CA MET A 23 2.55 3.51 3.78
C MET A 23 3.67 3.89 4.74
N GLU A 24 3.34 3.89 6.04
CA GLU A 24 4.28 3.96 7.14
C GLU A 24 4.79 2.54 7.46
N THR A 25 5.91 2.14 6.84
CA THR A 25 6.45 0.78 6.92
C THR A 25 6.80 0.35 8.35
N SER A 26 7.19 1.29 9.21
CA SER A 26 7.48 1.03 10.63
C SER A 26 6.28 0.48 11.42
N ARG A 27 5.05 0.71 10.93
CA ARG A 27 3.81 0.23 11.53
C ARG A 27 3.23 -0.99 10.83
N CYS A 28 3.70 -1.30 9.63
CA CYS A 28 3.19 -2.44 8.88
C CYS A 28 3.59 -3.74 9.58
N THR A 29 2.64 -4.67 9.74
CA THR A 29 2.90 -5.99 10.34
C THR A 29 3.13 -7.07 9.31
N GLY A 30 2.95 -6.76 8.02
CA GLY A 30 3.06 -7.74 6.93
C GLY A 30 1.90 -8.72 6.89
N CYS A 31 0.73 -8.40 7.47
CA CYS A 31 -0.42 -9.29 7.53
C CYS A 31 -1.12 -9.55 6.19
N ARG A 32 -0.82 -8.77 5.15
CA ARG A 32 -1.35 -8.93 3.77
C ARG A 32 -2.87 -8.77 3.63
N SER A 33 -3.59 -8.30 4.66
CA SER A 33 -5.03 -8.01 4.56
C SER A 33 -5.34 -6.96 3.49
N CYS A 34 -4.43 -6.00 3.27
CA CYS A 34 -4.55 -5.00 2.21
C CYS A 34 -4.53 -5.61 0.81
N GLU A 35 -3.73 -6.66 0.56
CA GLU A 35 -3.70 -7.39 -0.71
C GLU A 35 -5.04 -8.08 -0.98
N LEU A 36 -5.57 -8.77 0.04
CA LEU A 36 -6.85 -9.45 -0.08
C LEU A 36 -8.00 -8.47 -0.33
N ALA A 37 -8.05 -7.38 0.44
CA ALA A 37 -9.07 -6.35 0.28
C ALA A 37 -9.01 -5.69 -1.11
N CYS A 38 -7.81 -5.41 -1.60
CA CYS A 38 -7.61 -4.83 -2.93
C CYS A 38 -8.04 -5.81 -4.04
N SER A 39 -7.67 -7.09 -3.95
CA SER A 39 -8.14 -8.10 -4.92
C SER A 39 -9.67 -8.27 -4.93
N PHE A 40 -10.29 -8.17 -3.75
CA PHE A 40 -11.74 -8.23 -3.62
C PHE A 40 -12.42 -6.96 -4.17
N HIS A 41 -11.80 -5.80 -4.00
CA HIS A 41 -12.25 -4.58 -4.67
C HIS A 41 -12.31 -4.78 -6.19
N HIS A 42 -11.19 -5.18 -6.80
CA HIS A 42 -11.05 -5.32 -8.26
C HIS A 42 -11.94 -6.39 -8.88
N ALA A 43 -12.01 -7.59 -8.29
CA ALA A 43 -12.64 -8.73 -8.96
C ALA A 43 -13.52 -9.59 -8.06
N LYS A 44 -13.81 -9.14 -6.83
CA LYS A 44 -14.65 -9.87 -5.86
C LYS A 44 -14.13 -11.29 -5.54
N VAL A 45 -12.81 -11.47 -5.62
CA VAL A 45 -12.12 -12.71 -5.28
C VAL A 45 -10.98 -12.43 -4.30
N PHE A 46 -10.63 -13.41 -3.48
CA PHE A 46 -9.49 -13.33 -2.56
C PHE A 46 -8.24 -13.88 -3.24
N ASN A 47 -7.62 -13.07 -4.11
CA ASN A 47 -6.43 -13.46 -4.85
C ASN A 47 -5.37 -12.33 -4.83
N PRO A 48 -4.34 -12.43 -3.98
CA PRO A 48 -3.28 -11.42 -3.89
C PRO A 48 -2.59 -11.09 -5.21
N GLU A 49 -2.58 -12.00 -6.20
CA GLU A 49 -1.91 -11.76 -7.49
C GLU A 49 -2.52 -10.59 -8.27
N ILE A 50 -3.83 -10.38 -8.16
CA ILE A 50 -4.54 -9.27 -8.83
C ILE A 50 -4.65 -8.00 -7.96
N SER A 51 -3.98 -7.97 -6.80
CA SER A 51 -3.92 -6.78 -5.94
C SER A 51 -3.01 -5.71 -6.52
N SER A 52 -3.44 -4.46 -6.43
CA SER A 52 -2.65 -3.26 -6.77
C SER A 52 -1.72 -2.79 -5.65
N ILE A 53 -1.76 -3.43 -4.48
CA ILE A 53 -0.75 -3.27 -3.41
C ILE A 53 -0.04 -4.60 -3.22
N LYS A 54 1.28 -4.59 -3.09
CA LYS A 54 2.09 -5.79 -2.82
C LYS A 54 2.88 -5.60 -1.54
N ILE A 55 2.91 -6.64 -0.70
CA ILE A 55 3.69 -6.67 0.54
C ILE A 55 4.74 -7.76 0.42
N TYR A 56 6.00 -7.38 0.65
CA TYR A 56 7.11 -8.30 0.65
C TYR A 56 7.78 -8.27 2.02
N ARG A 57 8.21 -9.45 2.50
CA ARG A 57 9.07 -9.55 3.68
C ARG A 57 10.44 -9.98 3.22
N ASP A 58 11.45 -9.21 3.57
CA ASP A 58 12.84 -9.59 3.30
C ASP A 58 13.24 -10.73 4.23
N SER A 59 13.74 -11.82 3.66
CA SER A 59 14.13 -13.02 4.41
C SER A 59 15.38 -12.80 5.28
N ASN A 60 16.19 -11.78 4.99
CA ASN A 60 17.50 -11.60 5.63
C ASN A 60 17.43 -10.72 6.88
N ASP A 61 16.55 -9.73 6.90
CA ASP A 61 16.50 -8.72 7.97
C ASP A 61 15.09 -8.46 8.50
N ALA A 62 14.10 -9.24 8.04
CA ALA A 62 12.70 -9.16 8.42
C ALA A 62 12.02 -7.80 8.12
N HIS A 63 12.65 -6.91 7.35
CA HIS A 63 12.01 -5.66 6.95
C HIS A 63 10.84 -5.92 5.99
N ILE A 64 9.81 -5.10 6.13
CA ILE A 64 8.66 -5.09 5.24
C ILE A 64 8.90 -4.06 4.15
N LYS A 65 8.78 -4.52 2.90
CA LYS A 65 8.78 -3.71 1.69
C LYS A 65 7.37 -3.72 1.11
N TYR A 66 7.02 -2.66 0.39
CA TYR A 66 5.73 -2.57 -0.27
C TYR A 66 5.87 -1.90 -1.64
N GLU A 67 4.86 -2.11 -2.46
CA GLU A 67 4.73 -1.48 -3.77
C GLU A 67 3.25 -1.20 -4.03
N PHE A 68 2.95 -0.01 -4.55
CA PHE A 68 1.66 0.29 -5.17
C PHE A 68 1.84 0.22 -6.69
N LEU A 69 1.02 -0.59 -7.34
CA LEU A 69 1.02 -0.78 -8.77
C LEU A 69 0.17 0.30 -9.46
N ASP A 70 0.42 0.50 -10.74
CA ASP A 70 -0.31 1.43 -11.61
C ASP A 70 -1.78 1.04 -11.84
N THR A 71 -2.13 -0.21 -11.57
CA THR A 71 -3.50 -0.74 -11.57
C THR A 71 -4.35 -0.24 -10.39
N CYS A 72 -3.76 0.47 -9.44
CA CYS A 72 -4.48 1.09 -8.32
C CYS A 72 -5.38 2.23 -8.84
N ASP A 73 -6.69 2.09 -8.64
CA ASP A 73 -7.72 3.08 -9.01
C ASP A 73 -8.14 3.96 -7.81
N LEU A 74 -7.35 3.92 -6.73
CA LEU A 74 -7.63 4.59 -5.45
C LEU A 74 -9.01 4.25 -4.85
N CYS A 75 -9.64 3.16 -5.29
CA CYS A 75 -11.01 2.79 -4.94
C CYS A 75 -11.97 3.98 -5.07
N GLN A 76 -11.88 4.71 -6.20
CA GLN A 76 -12.63 5.95 -6.46
C GLN A 76 -14.16 5.86 -6.29
N ASP A 77 -14.73 4.66 -6.41
CA ASP A 77 -16.17 4.40 -6.18
C ASP A 77 -16.52 4.08 -4.71
N GLU A 78 -15.55 4.11 -3.81
CA GLU A 78 -15.70 3.84 -2.38
C GLU A 78 -15.43 5.09 -1.53
N LYS A 79 -16.00 5.13 -0.32
CA LYS A 79 -15.77 6.26 0.61
C LYS A 79 -14.33 6.33 1.11
N ILE A 80 -13.70 5.16 1.27
CA ILE A 80 -12.35 4.98 1.80
C ILE A 80 -11.75 3.80 1.04
N PRO A 81 -10.47 3.86 0.61
CA PRO A 81 -9.83 2.73 -0.03
C PRO A 81 -9.89 1.46 0.81
N ALA A 82 -10.21 0.34 0.17
CA ALA A 82 -10.31 -0.96 0.83
C ALA A 82 -9.03 -1.30 1.63
N CYS A 83 -7.85 -1.01 1.08
CA CYS A 83 -6.56 -1.25 1.74
C CYS A 83 -6.37 -0.41 3.02
N VAL A 84 -6.84 0.85 3.03
CA VAL A 84 -6.82 1.74 4.20
C VAL A 84 -7.80 1.23 5.25
N ALA A 85 -9.03 0.90 4.83
CA ALA A 85 -10.10 0.47 5.72
C ALA A 85 -9.77 -0.81 6.51
N VAL A 86 -9.07 -1.77 5.89
CA VAL A 86 -8.73 -3.05 6.55
C VAL A 86 -7.43 -3.03 7.35
N CYS A 87 -6.64 -1.95 7.25
CA CYS A 87 -5.35 -1.88 7.92
C CYS A 87 -5.52 -1.63 9.43
N SER A 88 -5.60 -2.70 10.22
CA SER A 88 -5.73 -2.63 11.68
C SER A 88 -4.56 -1.89 12.35
N ALA A 89 -3.35 -2.02 11.81
CA ALA A 89 -2.18 -1.29 12.27
C ALA A 89 -2.19 0.21 11.88
N ARG A 90 -3.12 0.61 11.00
CA ARG A 90 -3.23 1.94 10.36
C ARG A 90 -1.91 2.42 9.76
N ALA A 91 -1.20 1.49 9.11
CA ALA A 91 0.05 1.74 8.41
C ALA A 91 -0.17 2.37 7.02
N ILE A 92 -1.36 2.19 6.42
CA ILE A 92 -1.72 2.77 5.12
C ILE A 92 -2.58 4.01 5.38
N CYS A 93 -2.17 5.14 4.81
CA CYS A 93 -2.81 6.43 5.00
C CYS A 93 -3.18 7.04 3.64
N MET A 94 -4.34 7.69 3.59
CA MET A 94 -4.77 8.51 2.47
C MET A 94 -4.94 9.95 2.96
N LEU A 95 -4.39 10.91 2.21
CA LEU A 95 -4.62 12.33 2.36
C LEU A 95 -5.33 12.83 1.11
N ARG A 96 -6.35 13.66 1.30
CA ARG A 96 -7.17 14.26 0.26
C ARG A 96 -7.20 15.78 0.46
#